data_AF-A0A3S3RJ67-F1
#
_entry.id   AF-A0A3S3RJ67-F1
#
_cell.length_a   1.000
_cell.length_b   1.000
_cell.length_c   1.000
_cell.angle_alpha   90.00
_cell.angle_beta   90.00
_cell.angle_gamma   90.00
#
_symmetry.space_group_name_H-M   'P 1'
#
loop_
_entity.id
_entity.type
_entity.pdbx_description
1 polymer ?
#
loop_
_entity_poly.entity_id
_entity_poly.type
_entity_poly.pdbx_seq_one_letter_code
_entity_poly.pdbx_strand_id
1 'polypeptide(L)' 'MYSLQHSVEDFKLFEAIADIAFMAGQKGFFSGDSREDIAEFISWAKEFEAIHEDTNWDEVDYISVVDAFTTNKLRIDLQ' A
#
# COMPACT_ATOMS: atom_id res chain seq x y z
N MET A 1 24.64 6.37 -5.11
CA MET A 1 23.23 6.21 -4.72
C MET A 1 22.45 6.13 -6.02
N TYR A 2 21.99 4.95 -6.42
CA TYR A 2 21.31 4.78 -7.71
C TYR A 2 19.97 5.51 -7.65
N SER A 3 19.78 6.51 -8.52
CA SER A 3 18.50 7.22 -8.65
C SER A 3 17.49 6.27 -9.28
N LEU A 4 16.52 5.80 -8.48
CA LEU A 4 15.35 5.02 -8.91
C LEU A 4 14.33 5.84 -9.72
N GLN A 5 14.71 7.02 -10.19
CA GLN A 5 13.80 8.08 -10.63
C GLN A 5 13.04 7.78 -11.93
N HIS A 6 13.39 6.72 -12.65
CA HIS A 6 12.66 6.26 -13.85
C HIS A 6 11.88 4.95 -13.66
N SER A 7 12.07 4.21 -12.56
CA SER A 7 11.29 2.99 -12.29
C SER A 7 10.15 3.21 -11.30
N VAL A 8 10.22 4.25 -10.47
CA VAL A 8 9.22 4.47 -9.40
C VAL A 8 7.85 4.80 -9.98
N GLU A 9 7.72 5.62 -11.03
CA GLU A 9 6.41 5.94 -11.64
C GLU A 9 5.72 4.76 -12.33
N ASP A 10 6.48 3.93 -13.06
CA ASP A 10 5.91 2.82 -13.83
C ASP A 10 5.40 1.68 -12.93
N PHE A 11 5.87 1.61 -11.68
CA PHE A 11 5.55 0.53 -10.75
C PHE A 11 4.87 0.98 -9.45
N LYS A 12 4.50 2.26 -9.26
CA LYS A 12 3.90 2.76 -7.99
C LYS A 12 2.76 1.88 -7.48
N LEU A 13 1.81 1.53 -8.34
CA LEU A 13 0.70 0.64 -7.97
C LEU A 13 1.18 -0.74 -7.51
N PHE A 14 2.20 -1.31 -8.16
CA PHE A 14 2.73 -2.62 -7.78
C PHE A 14 3.54 -2.56 -6.48
N GLU A 15 4.27 -1.48 -6.25
CA GLU A 15 4.97 -1.21 -5.00
C GLU A 15 3.96 -1.05 -3.85
N ALA A 16 2.92 -0.24 -4.02
CA ALA A 16 1.84 -0.08 -3.05
C ALA A 16 1.14 -1.41 -2.74
N ILE A 17 0.85 -2.26 -3.74
CA ILE A 17 0.29 -3.60 -3.53
C ILE A 17 1.26 -4.45 -2.68
N ALA A 18 2.55 -4.45 -2.99
CA ALA A 18 3.55 -5.25 -2.28
C ALA A 18 3.71 -4.78 -0.82
N ASP A 19 3.76 -3.48 -0.60
CA ASP A 19 3.87 -2.87 0.73
C ASP A 19 2.64 -3.21 1.60
N ILE A 20 1.44 -2.99 1.06
CA ILE A 20 0.18 -3.29 1.75
C ILE A 20 0.12 -4.78 2.11
N ALA A 21 0.40 -5.68 1.16
CA ALA A 21 0.37 -7.13 1.40
C ALA A 21 1.41 -7.56 2.45
N PHE A 22 2.62 -6.99 2.40
CA PHE A 22 3.66 -7.28 3.37
C PHE A 22 3.27 -6.81 4.78
N MET A 23 2.74 -5.60 4.91
CA MET A 23 2.32 -5.02 6.19
C MET A 23 1.10 -5.75 6.79
N ALA A 24 0.11 -6.10 5.95
CA ALA A 24 -1.03 -6.91 6.37
C ALA A 24 -0.59 -8.30 6.84
N GLY A 25 0.31 -8.96 6.09
CA GLY A 25 0.89 -10.25 6.47
C GLY A 25 1.67 -10.20 7.78
N GLN A 26 2.46 -9.14 8.02
CA GLN A 26 3.16 -8.94 9.30
C GLN A 26 2.21 -8.82 10.50
N LYS A 27 0.98 -8.32 10.27
CA LYS A 27 -0.07 -8.20 11.28
C LYS A 27 -0.94 -9.46 11.39
N GLY A 28 -0.66 -10.50 10.61
CA GLY A 28 -1.39 -11.77 10.63
C GLY A 28 -2.76 -11.72 9.95
N PHE A 29 -2.99 -10.73 9.07
CA PHE A 29 -4.24 -10.65 8.31
C PHE A 29 -4.36 -11.85 7.36
N PHE A 30 -5.51 -12.51 7.44
CA PHE A 30 -5.94 -13.56 6.53
C PHE A 30 -7.45 -13.73 6.70
N SER A 31 -8.23 -13.43 5.66
CA SER A 31 -9.69 -13.57 5.70
C SER A 31 -10.18 -15.02 5.71
N GLY A 32 -9.32 -15.96 5.31
CA GLY A 32 -9.70 -17.34 4.98
C GLY A 32 -9.59 -17.65 3.48
N ASP A 33 -9.53 -16.64 2.62
CA ASP A 33 -9.32 -16.78 1.18
C ASP A 33 -8.27 -15.76 0.68
N SER A 34 -7.14 -16.27 0.18
CA SER A 34 -6.07 -15.41 -0.31
C SER A 34 -6.44 -14.62 -1.57
N ARG A 35 -7.43 -15.06 -2.36
CA ARG A 35 -7.90 -14.32 -3.53
C ARG A 35 -8.76 -13.14 -3.13
N GLU A 36 -9.51 -13.24 -2.04
CA GLU A 36 -10.25 -12.12 -1.45
C GLU A 36 -9.28 -11.10 -0.87
N ASP A 37 -8.30 -11.54 -0.07
CA ASP A 37 -7.26 -10.67 0.50
C ASP A 37 -6.50 -9.90 -0.60
N ILE A 38 -6.08 -10.60 -1.67
CA ILE A 38 -5.37 -9.96 -2.79
C ILE A 38 -6.26 -8.95 -3.53
N ALA A 39 -7.55 -9.28 -3.74
CA ALA A 39 -8.48 -8.36 -4.40
C ALA A 39 -8.67 -7.08 -3.57
N GLU A 40 -8.74 -7.22 -2.26
CA GLU A 40 -8.83 -6.12 -1.31
C GLU A 40 -7.57 -5.25 -1.32
N PHE A 41 -6.38 -5.86 -1.25
CA PHE A 41 -5.11 -5.11 -1.32
C PHE A 41 -4.94 -4.36 -2.64
N ILE A 42 -5.38 -4.94 -3.78
CA ILE A 42 -5.39 -4.24 -5.07
C ILE A 42 -6.33 -3.03 -5.03
N SER A 43 -7.50 -3.16 -4.40
CA SER A 43 -8.44 -2.04 -4.24
C SER A 43 -7.84 -0.94 -3.37
N TRP A 44 -7.23 -1.30 -2.25
CA TRP A 44 -6.58 -0.37 -1.33
C TRP A 44 -5.40 0.34 -1.98
N ALA A 45 -4.57 -0.36 -2.77
CA ALA A 45 -3.46 0.25 -3.48
C ALA A 45 -3.94 1.27 -4.52
N LYS A 46 -5.02 0.99 -5.26
CA LYS A 46 -5.61 1.97 -6.19
C LYS A 46 -6.13 3.22 -5.47
N GLU A 47 -6.76 3.03 -4.32
CA GLU A 47 -7.21 4.14 -3.48
C GLU A 47 -6.03 4.95 -2.95
N PHE A 48 -4.97 4.27 -2.49
CA PHE A 48 -3.74 4.91 -2.03
C PHE A 48 -3.12 5.79 -3.13
N GLU A 49 -2.95 5.25 -4.34
CA GLU A 49 -2.41 6.01 -5.48
C GLU A 49 -3.31 7.20 -5.84
N ALA A 50 -4.64 7.04 -5.83
CA ALA A 50 -5.57 8.12 -6.14
C ALA A 50 -5.55 9.25 -5.09
N ILE A 51 -5.41 8.91 -3.80
CA ILE A 51 -5.33 9.91 -2.72
C ILE A 51 -4.02 10.69 -2.78
N HIS A 52 -2.95 10.07 -3.27
CA HIS A 52 -1.61 10.64 -3.26
C HIS A 52 -1.06 11.00 -4.66
N GLU A 53 -1.94 11.15 -5.67
CA GLU A 53 -1.56 11.48 -7.05
C GLU A 53 -0.66 12.73 -7.11
N ASP A 54 -0.98 13.75 -6.31
CA ASP A 54 -0.27 15.03 -6.26
C ASP A 54 0.73 15.14 -5.07
N THR A 55 1.02 14.04 -4.37
CA THR A 55 1.90 14.09 -3.20
C THR A 55 3.36 14.24 -3.59
N ASN A 56 4.03 15.25 -3.03
CA ASN A 56 5.48 15.40 -3.15
C ASN A 56 6.20 14.45 -2.18
N TRP A 57 6.63 13.30 -2.68
CA TRP A 57 7.36 12.30 -1.90
C TRP A 57 8.79 12.71 -1.49
N ASP A 58 9.33 13.82 -1.99
CA ASP A 58 10.58 14.39 -1.48
C ASP A 58 10.37 15.13 -0.13
N GLU A 59 9.12 15.48 0.21
CA GLU A 59 8.75 16.18 1.43
C GLU A 59 8.03 15.28 2.45
N VAL A 60 7.51 14.14 2.00
CA VAL A 60 6.70 13.22 2.80
C VAL A 60 7.30 11.82 2.75
N ASP A 61 7.48 11.22 3.92
CA ASP A 61 7.99 9.84 4.02
C ASP A 61 6.93 8.82 3.57
N TYR A 62 7.08 8.31 2.34
CA TYR A 62 6.20 7.31 1.75
C TYR A 62 5.94 6.10 2.65
N ILE A 63 6.99 5.57 3.31
CA ILE A 63 6.87 4.34 4.12
C ILE A 63 5.95 4.58 5.33
N SER A 64 6.09 5.71 6.01
CA SER A 64 5.19 6.10 7.10
C SER A 64 3.74 6.27 6.63
N VAL A 65 3.54 6.83 5.43
CA VAL A 65 2.19 7.07 4.89
C VAL A 65 1.51 5.75 4.51
N VAL A 66 2.20 4.83 3.83
CA VAL A 66 1.62 3.54 3.43
C VAL A 66 1.38 2.61 4.65
N ASP A 67 2.23 2.66 5.68
CA ASP A 67 1.98 1.94 6.95
C ASP A 67 0.75 2.49 7.69
N ALA A 68 0.62 3.81 7.77
CA ALA A 68 -0.54 4.44 8.39
C ALA A 68 -1.84 4.10 7.64
N PHE A 69 -1.81 4.19 6.31
CA PHE A 69 -2.94 3.82 5.46
C PHE A 69 -3.34 2.35 5.65
N THR A 70 -2.38 1.43 5.55
CA THR A 70 -2.62 -0.02 5.71
C THR A 70 -3.13 -0.35 7.10
N THR A 71 -2.52 0.23 8.14
CA THR A 71 -2.96 0.03 9.52
C THR A 71 -4.39 0.54 9.76
N ASN A 72 -4.78 1.63 9.11
CA ASN A 72 -6.16 2.14 9.20
C ASN A 72 -7.16 1.22 8.50
N LYS A 73 -6.84 0.70 7.31
CA LYS A 73 -7.68 -0.29 6.61
C LYS A 73 -7.94 -1.52 7.46
N LEU A 74 -6.88 -2.12 7.98
CA LEU A 74 -6.98 -3.33 8.82
C LEU A 74 -7.76 -3.14 10.12
N ARG A 75 -7.95 -1.90 10.60
CA ARG A 75 -8.79 -1.61 11.77
C ARG A 75 -10.26 -1.53 11.42
N ILE A 76 -10.61 -1.17 10.18
CA ILE A 76 -11.99 -1.10 9.72
C ILE A 76 -12.57 -2.51 9.61
N ASP A 77 -11.77 -3.49 9.21
CA ASP A 77 -12.22 -4.88 9.02
C ASP A 77 -12.30 -5.70 10.33
N LEU A 78 -11.97 -5.10 11.48
CA LEU A 78 -12.10 -5.71 12.80
C LEU A 78 -13.44 -5.38 13.50
N GLN A 79 -14.35 -4.65 12.83
CA GLN A 79 -15.69 -4.30 13.33
C GLN A 79 -16.78 -5.22 12.77
#